data_AF-A0A699UMB7-F1
#
_entry.id   AF-A0A699UMB7-F1
#
_cell.length_a   1.000
_cell.length_b   1.000
_cell.length_c   1.000
_cell.angle_alpha   90.00
_cell.angle_beta   90.00
_cell.angle_gamma   90.00
#
_symmetry.space_group_name_H-M   'P 1'
#
loop_
_entity.id
_entity.type
_entity.pdbx_description
1 polymer ?
#
loop_
_entity_poly.entity_id
_entity_poly.type
_entity_poly.pdbx_seq_one_letter_code
_entity_poly.pdbx_strand_id
1 'polypeptide(L)'
;PEKLGDPGRFLIPCDFTGLDNCLALTDLGASINLMHLSIWKKLRLPTLNDTKMVLELADRTISKPTGVAENVFVKVSKFYFPVDFVILDFVADPRVPLILG
;
A
#
# COMPACT_ATOMS: atom_id res chain seq x y z
N PRO A 1 -5.26 31.22 3.51
CA PRO A 1 -4.70 30.02 4.18
C PRO A 1 -3.18 29.95 3.93
N GLU A 2 -2.37 30.01 4.99
CA GLU A 2 -0.93 29.74 4.86
C GLU A 2 -0.72 28.27 4.47
N LYS A 3 0.15 28.04 3.49
CA LYS A 3 0.60 26.69 3.17
C LYS A 3 1.63 26.30 4.23
N LEU A 4 1.35 25.22 4.95
CA LEU A 4 2.35 24.58 5.80
C LEU A 4 3.50 24.06 4.93
N GLY A 5 4.73 24.13 5.46
CA GLY A 5 5.91 23.57 4.81
C GLY A 5 5.78 22.08 4.56
N ASP A 6 6.45 21.57 3.53
CA ASP A 6 6.38 20.17 3.14
C ASP A 6 6.99 19.26 4.24
N PRO A 7 6.22 18.32 4.81
CA PRO A 7 6.73 17.37 5.80
C PRO A 7 7.72 16.34 5.23
N GLY A 8 7.92 16.29 3.91
CA GLY A 8 8.83 15.38 3.21
C GLY A 8 8.31 13.94 3.10
N ARG A 9 7.49 13.46 4.05
CA ARG A 9 6.72 12.21 3.98
C ARG A 9 5.31 12.43 4.53
N PHE A 10 4.30 12.23 3.69
CA PHE A 10 2.91 12.29 4.12
C PHE A 10 2.42 10.88 4.49
N LEU A 11 2.33 10.61 5.79
CA LEU A 11 1.83 9.35 6.31
C LEU A 11 0.38 9.51 6.78
N ILE A 12 -0.50 8.62 6.32
CA ILE A 12 -1.89 8.57 6.75
C ILE A 12 -2.07 7.33 7.64
N PRO A 13 -2.58 7.50 8.88
CA PRO A 13 -3.05 6.38 9.69
C PRO A 13 -4.23 5.71 9.00
N CYS A 14 -4.13 4.40 8.82
CA CYS A 14 -5.19 3.57 8.28
C CYS A 14 -5.29 2.26 9.06
N ASP A 15 -6.48 1.69 9.08
CA ASP A 15 -6.72 0.36 9.65
C ASP A 15 -7.25 -0.57 8.58
N PHE A 16 -6.97 -1.85 8.76
CA PHE A 16 -7.55 -2.94 8.00
C PHE A 16 -8.32 -3.84 8.96
N THR A 17 -9.28 -4.59 8.44
CA THR A 17 -9.87 -5.68 9.20
C THR A 17 -8.76 -6.69 9.56
N GLY A 18 -8.29 -6.68 10.81
CA GLY A 18 -7.22 -7.54 11.30
C GLY A 18 -5.83 -6.89 11.42
N LEU A 19 -5.68 -5.60 11.13
CA LEU A 19 -4.45 -4.84 11.40
C LEU A 19 -4.78 -3.38 11.74
N ASP A 20 -4.60 -3.03 13.01
CA ASP A 20 -4.79 -1.67 13.51
C ASP A 20 -3.48 -0.87 13.51
N ASN A 21 -3.58 0.45 13.47
CA ASN A 21 -2.45 1.40 13.53
C ASN A 21 -1.46 1.25 12.36
N CYS A 22 -1.96 0.94 11.17
CA CYS A 22 -1.13 0.90 9.98
C CYS A 22 -0.82 2.33 9.51
N LEU A 23 0.44 2.58 9.11
CA LEU A 23 0.81 3.84 8.48
C LEU A 23 1.01 3.59 6.99
N ALA A 24 0.23 4.28 6.17
CA ALA A 24 0.40 4.28 4.73
C ALA A 24 1.13 5.54 4.28
N LEU A 25 2.12 5.38 3.42
CA LEU A 25 2.72 6.50 2.70
C LEU A 25 1.82 6.88 1.54
N THR A 26 1.40 8.14 1.50
CA THR A 26 0.67 8.67 0.35
C THR A 26 1.67 9.24 -0.64
N ASP A 27 1.69 8.66 -1.84
CA ASP A 27 2.54 9.09 -2.93
C ASP A 27 1.67 9.49 -4.12
N LEU A 28 1.42 10.79 -4.27
CA LEU A 28 0.63 11.33 -5.38
C LEU A 28 1.29 11.14 -6.75
N GLY A 29 2.56 10.71 -6.79
CA GLY A 29 3.26 10.33 -8.01
C GLY A 29 3.08 8.85 -8.38
N ALA A 30 2.59 8.02 -7.44
CA ALA A 30 2.31 6.62 -7.70
C ALA A 30 0.94 6.47 -8.36
N SER A 31 0.85 5.65 -9.41
CA SER A 31 -0.41 5.34 -10.09
C SER A 31 -1.11 4.10 -9.54
N ILE A 32 -0.51 3.43 -8.56
CA ILE A 32 -0.96 2.17 -7.98
C ILE A 32 -0.77 2.17 -6.47
N ASN A 33 -1.61 1.41 -5.77
CA ASN A 33 -1.40 1.12 -4.36
C ASN A 33 -0.54 -0.13 -4.19
N LEU A 34 0.44 -0.08 -3.30
CA LEU A 34 1.31 -1.21 -2.99
C LEU A 34 1.07 -1.69 -1.55
N MET A 35 1.00 -3.01 -1.40
CA MET A 35 0.98 -3.67 -0.10
C MET A 35 2.06 -4.74 -0.04
N HIS A 36 2.82 -4.73 1.06
CA HIS A 36 3.85 -5.73 1.25
C HIS A 36 3.25 -7.13 1.49
N LEU A 37 3.87 -8.16 0.92
CA LEU A 37 3.39 -9.55 1.00
C LEU A 37 3.18 -10.02 2.45
N SER A 38 4.05 -9.61 3.38
CA SER A 38 3.92 -10.00 4.80
C SER A 38 2.66 -9.43 5.47
N ILE A 39 2.20 -8.26 5.01
CA ILE A 39 0.99 -7.60 5.52
C ILE A 39 -0.24 -8.30 4.97
N TRP A 40 -0.27 -8.56 3.66
CA TRP A 40 -1.35 -9.35 3.04
C TRP A 40 -1.52 -10.71 3.75
N LYS A 41 -0.40 -11.42 4.02
CA LYS A 41 -0.41 -12.69 4.79
C LYS A 41 -0.98 -12.53 6.21
N LYS A 42 -0.68 -11.44 6.90
CA LYS A 42 -1.21 -11.15 8.26
C LYS A 42 -2.71 -10.86 8.24
N LEU A 43 -3.18 -10.13 7.23
CA LEU A 43 -4.59 -9.77 7.08
C LEU A 43 -5.47 -10.98 6.72
N ARG A 44 -4.87 -12.12 6.32
CA ARG A 44 -5.58 -13.34 5.91
C ARG A 44 -6.64 -13.05 4.85
N LEU A 45 -6.31 -12.13 3.94
CA LEU A 45 -7.20 -11.70 2.87
C LEU A 45 -7.44 -12.84 1.86
N PRO A 46 -8.50 -12.73 1.02
CA PRO A 46 -8.78 -13.69 -0.03
C PRO A 46 -7.61 -13.89 -1.00
N THR A 47 -7.79 -14.84 -1.92
CA THR A 47 -6.82 -15.15 -2.99
C THR A 47 -6.37 -13.93 -3.77
N LEU A 48 -5.08 -13.89 -4.08
CA LEU A 48 -4.54 -12.93 -5.03
C LEU A 48 -4.92 -13.32 -6.45
N ASN A 49 -5.27 -12.33 -7.25
CA ASN A 49 -5.41 -12.49 -8.68
C ASN A 49 -4.04 -12.45 -9.35
N ASP A 50 -3.80 -13.39 -10.26
CA ASP A 50 -2.60 -13.39 -11.09
C ASP A 50 -2.53 -12.11 -11.93
N THR A 51 -1.33 -11.57 -12.08
CA THR A 51 -1.09 -10.40 -12.92
C THR A 51 0.13 -10.60 -13.83
N LYS A 52 0.05 -10.02 -15.02
CA LYS A 52 1.17 -9.94 -15.98
C LYS A 52 1.98 -8.66 -15.83
N MET A 53 1.63 -7.80 -14.87
CA MET A 53 2.34 -6.56 -14.59
C MET A 53 3.79 -6.83 -14.16
N VAL A 54 4.65 -5.87 -14.48
CA VAL A 54 5.99 -5.71 -13.91
C VAL A 54 6.12 -4.26 -13.46
N LEU A 55 6.84 -4.03 -12.36
CA LEU A 55 7.02 -2.72 -11.77
C LEU A 55 8.48 -2.30 -11.90
N GLU A 56 8.71 -1.08 -12.37
CA GLU A 56 10.02 -0.44 -12.28
C GLU A 56 10.04 0.43 -11.01
N LEU A 57 10.94 0.13 -10.08
CA LEU A 57 11.10 0.88 -8.84
C LEU A 57 11.98 2.11 -9.06
N ALA A 58 12.04 3.01 -8.07
CA ALA A 58 12.82 4.25 -8.16
C ALA A 58 14.33 4.01 -8.36
N ASP A 59 14.84 2.86 -7.93
CA ASP A 59 16.23 2.41 -8.17
C ASP A 59 16.41 1.72 -9.54
N ARG A 60 15.38 1.75 -10.40
CA ARG A 60 15.30 1.13 -11.73
C ARG A 60 15.34 -0.39 -11.70
N THR A 61 15.17 -1.01 -10.54
CA THR A 61 14.99 -2.46 -10.48
C THR A 61 13.61 -2.82 -10.98
N ILE A 62 13.53 -3.91 -11.75
CA ILE A 62 12.26 -4.46 -12.23
C ILE A 62 11.83 -5.57 -11.30
N SER A 63 10.65 -5.42 -10.71
CA SER A 63 10.08 -6.39 -9.78
C SER A 63 8.75 -6.95 -10.32
N LYS A 64 8.55 -8.25 -10.15
CA LYS A 64 7.29 -8.91 -10.50
C LYS A 64 6.40 -9.02 -9.26
N PRO A 65 5.18 -8.45 -9.26
CA PRO A 65 4.24 -8.63 -8.17
C PRO A 65 3.88 -10.10 -7.95
N THR A 66 3.56 -10.44 -6.70
CA THR A 66 2.97 -11.74 -6.36
C THR A 66 1.55 -11.87 -6.93
N GLY A 67 0.81 -10.77 -6.99
CA GLY A 67 -0.54 -10.71 -7.51
C GLY A 67 -1.22 -9.40 -7.15
N VAL A 68 -2.52 -9.31 -7.43
CA VAL A 68 -3.37 -8.16 -7.07
C VAL A 68 -4.42 -8.62 -6.07
N ALA A 69 -4.56 -7.88 -4.97
CA ALA A 69 -5.66 -8.02 -4.04
C ALA A 69 -6.71 -6.95 -4.36
N GLU A 70 -7.85 -7.38 -4.88
CA GLU A 70 -8.94 -6.47 -5.25
C GLU A 70 -9.91 -6.23 -4.10
N ASN A 71 -10.52 -5.04 -4.08
CA ASN A 71 -11.57 -4.65 -3.14
C ASN A 71 -11.19 -4.82 -1.65
N VAL A 72 -9.94 -4.51 -1.30
CA VAL A 72 -9.49 -4.50 0.09
C VAL A 72 -10.01 -3.24 0.77
N PHE A 73 -10.82 -3.41 1.81
CA PHE A 73 -11.34 -2.27 2.56
C PHE A 73 -10.29 -1.68 3.50
N VAL A 74 -9.94 -0.43 3.25
CA VAL A 74 -9.05 0.38 4.08
C VAL A 74 -9.89 1.39 4.85
N LYS A 75 -9.72 1.42 6.17
CA LYS A 75 -10.33 2.42 7.02
C LYS A 75 -9.39 3.60 7.16
N VAL A 76 -9.84 4.79 6.79
CA VAL A 76 -9.13 6.06 7.04
C VAL A 76 -10.02 6.92 7.92
N SER A 77 -9.55 7.21 9.14
CA SER A 77 -10.36 7.83 10.18
C SER A 77 -11.66 7.03 10.45
N LYS A 78 -12.82 7.53 10.00
CA LYS A 78 -14.13 6.89 10.19
C LYS A 78 -14.72 6.30 8.90
N PHE A 79 -14.01 6.44 7.78
CA PHE A 79 -14.51 6.05 6.46
C PHE A 79 -13.80 4.80 5.97
N TYR A 80 -14.51 3.99 5.18
CA TYR A 80 -13.98 2.79 4.55
C TYR A 80 -13.97 2.99 3.04
N PHE A 81 -12.84 2.68 2.42
CA PHE A 81 -12.64 2.76 0.98
C PHE A 81 -12.22 1.39 0.46
N PRO A 82 -12.88 0.87 -0.59
CA PRO A 82 -12.35 -0.28 -1.31
C PRO A 82 -11.13 0.16 -2.13
N VAL A 83 -10.03 -0.57 -2.01
CA VAL A 83 -8.77 -0.28 -2.68
C VAL A 83 -8.20 -1.56 -3.26
N ASP A 84 -7.70 -1.48 -4.49
CA ASP A 84 -6.95 -2.56 -5.11
C ASP A 84 -5.46 -2.38 -4.81
N PHE A 85 -4.82 -3.42 -4.29
CA PHE A 85 -3.41 -3.42 -3.96
C PHE A 85 -2.64 -4.37 -4.86
N VAL A 86 -1.54 -3.87 -5.44
CA VAL A 86 -0.53 -4.73 -6.02
C VAL A 86 0.36 -5.26 -4.89
N ILE A 87 0.45 -6.58 -4.77
CA ILE A 87 1.21 -7.24 -3.70
C ILE A 87 2.62 -7.50 -4.17
N LEU A 88 3.60 -6.96 -3.44
CA LEU A 88 5.01 -7.10 -3.74
C LEU A 88 5.77 -7.69 -2.55
N ASP A 89 6.67 -8.62 -2.83
CA ASP A 89 7.62 -9.17 -1.85
C ASP A 89 8.96 -8.48 -2.04
N PHE A 90 9.27 -7.51 -1.18
CA PHE A 90 10.50 -6.72 -1.25
C PHE A 90 10.99 -6.44 0.16
N VAL A 91 12.23 -5.97 0.31
CA VAL A 91 12.71 -5.55 1.63
C VAL A 91 12.06 -4.21 1.99
N ALA A 92 10.86 -4.28 2.56
CA ALA A 92 10.11 -3.10 2.99
C ALA A 92 10.68 -2.54 4.30
N ASP A 93 10.67 -1.21 4.43
CA ASP A 93 10.82 -0.57 5.73
C ASP A 93 9.61 -0.99 6.58
N PRO A 94 9.80 -1.70 7.71
CA PRO A 94 8.69 -2.16 8.54
C PRO A 94 7.84 -0.99 9.10
N ARG A 95 8.34 0.24 9.04
CA ARG A 95 7.62 1.46 9.46
C ARG A 95 6.61 1.96 8.43
N VAL A 96 6.75 1.57 7.16
CA VAL A 96 5.87 1.99 6.06
C VAL A 96 5.45 0.76 5.25
N PRO A 97 4.54 -0.05 5.79
CA PRO A 97 4.09 -1.29 5.15
C PRO A 97 3.31 -1.11 3.84
N LEU A 98 2.85 0.10 3.54
CA LEU A 98 1.88 0.39 2.48
C LEU A 98 2.20 1.70 1.76
N ILE A 99 1.90 1.72 0.46
CA ILE A 99 1.89 2.93 -0.36
C ILE A 99 0.50 3.09 -0.96
N LEU A 100 -0.06 4.28 -0.82
CA LEU A 100 -1.31 4.70 -1.46
C LEU A 100 -0.99 5.71 -2.56
N GLY A 101 -1.39 5.39 -3.78
CA GLY A 101 -1.26 6.24 -4.98
C GLY A 101 -2.51 7.03 -5.28
#